data_AF-A0A921N9Z5-F1
#
_entry.id   AF-A0A921N9Z5-F1
#
_cell.length_a   1.000
_cell.length_b   1.000
_cell.length_c   1.000
_cell.angle_alpha   90.00
_cell.angle_beta   90.00
_cell.angle_gamma   90.00
#
_symmetry.space_group_name_H-M   'P 1'
#
loop_
_entity.id
_entity.type
_entity.pdbx_description
1 polymer ?
#
loop_
_entity_poly.entity_id
_entity_poly.type
_entity_poly.pdbx_seq_one_letter_code
_entity_poly.pdbx_strand_id
1 'polypeptide(L)'
;MKKQLAVLVASAALLAACGDKEEKLNAQEPEEKVDTEQPAVEEGEHQVDAAFAIYEGEIVKINGTSLEDMSLELKQVNSDEPIHIKAQPKTLLFENGGEPLKFEDFKEGDRIHAYMDSKKPVIMIYPPQYTADVITVQKTDEPNGIDVAKYNDQLENDTATLKLNESEDTKITDEAGTPLTWEDVKGANAIVFYGATTRSIPAQTTPDKIIVLKEVLTAE
;
A
#
# COMPACT_ATOMS: atom_id res chain seq x y z
N MET A 1 -46.22 12.78 -6.84
CA MET A 1 -47.17 11.80 -6.23
C MET A 1 -46.76 10.40 -6.68
N LYS A 2 -46.87 9.40 -5.79
CA LYS A 2 -46.49 7.96 -5.89
C LYS A 2 -44.98 7.72 -5.70
N LYS A 3 -44.43 7.26 -4.56
CA LYS A 3 -44.71 6.18 -3.57
C LYS A 3 -44.60 4.74 -4.14
N GLN A 4 -43.57 4.03 -3.62
CA GLN A 4 -43.47 2.60 -3.23
C GLN A 4 -43.18 1.52 -4.30
N LEU A 5 -42.12 0.71 -4.07
CA LEU A 5 -42.10 -0.76 -3.78
C LEU A 5 -40.63 -1.28 -3.87
N ALA A 6 -39.95 -1.63 -2.77
CA ALA A 6 -39.88 -2.93 -2.09
C ALA A 6 -39.46 -4.14 -2.96
N VAL A 7 -38.29 -4.71 -2.67
CA VAL A 7 -37.97 -6.13 -2.92
C VAL A 7 -37.46 -6.72 -1.61
N LEU A 8 -38.13 -7.79 -1.20
CA LEU A 8 -37.96 -8.55 0.02
C LEU A 8 -37.53 -9.95 -0.41
N VAL A 9 -36.38 -10.44 0.07
CA VAL A 9 -36.01 -11.85 -0.09
C VAL A 9 -36.01 -12.49 1.30
N ALA A 10 -36.87 -13.49 1.43
CA ALA A 10 -37.14 -14.25 2.61
C ALA A 10 -36.03 -15.27 2.91
N SER A 11 -35.76 -15.50 4.19
CA SER A 11 -35.25 -16.79 4.67
C SER A 11 -36.08 -17.24 5.86
N ALA A 12 -36.64 -18.44 5.71
CA ALA A 12 -37.59 -19.06 6.61
C ALA A 12 -36.89 -19.66 7.84
N ALA A 13 -37.42 -19.39 9.03
CA ALA A 13 -37.16 -20.17 10.23
C ALA A 13 -38.46 -20.86 10.63
N LEU A 14 -38.45 -22.19 10.62
CA LEU A 14 -39.56 -23.05 11.03
C LEU A 14 -39.46 -23.28 12.55
N LEU A 15 -40.56 -23.02 13.26
CA LEU A 15 -40.76 -23.29 14.68
C LEU A 15 -40.95 -24.79 14.96
N ALA A 16 -40.34 -25.28 16.03
CA ALA A 16 -40.88 -26.39 16.82
C ALA A 16 -40.43 -26.25 18.28
N ALA A 17 -41.42 -26.10 19.17
CA ALA A 17 -41.27 -26.15 20.61
C ALA A 17 -41.45 -27.59 21.12
N CYS A 18 -40.72 -27.97 22.17
CA CYS A 18 -41.15 -28.89 23.23
C CYS A 18 -40.19 -28.77 24.42
N GLY A 19 -40.75 -28.66 25.63
CA GLY A 19 -40.01 -28.69 26.89
C GLY A 19 -40.22 -30.00 27.65
N ASP A 20 -39.49 -30.06 28.77
CA ASP A 20 -39.53 -30.94 29.94
C ASP A 20 -38.67 -32.22 30.02
N LYS A 21 -37.87 -32.18 31.11
CA LYS A 21 -37.44 -33.22 32.07
C LYS A 21 -36.05 -33.88 31.99
N GLU A 22 -35.43 -33.80 33.17
CA GLU A 22 -34.16 -34.34 33.66
C GLU A 22 -34.04 -35.86 33.56
N GLU A 23 -32.82 -36.36 33.36
CA GLU A 23 -32.29 -37.48 34.15
C GLU A 23 -30.76 -37.36 34.30
N LYS A 24 -30.28 -37.48 35.54
CA LYS A 24 -28.87 -37.43 35.95
C LYS A 24 -28.29 -38.84 35.93
N LEU A 25 -27.03 -39.01 35.50
CA LEU A 25 -26.10 -39.89 36.22
C LEU A 25 -24.64 -39.43 36.05
N ASN A 26 -23.91 -39.64 37.14
CA ASN A 26 -22.66 -39.04 37.59
C ASN A 26 -21.46 -39.99 37.42
N ALA A 27 -20.25 -39.43 37.59
CA ALA A 27 -18.91 -40.01 37.78
C ALA A 27 -18.17 -40.41 36.49
N GLN A 28 -16.94 -39.97 36.19
CA GLN A 28 -15.82 -39.53 37.04
C GLN A 28 -14.75 -38.78 36.19
N GLU A 29 -14.16 -37.74 36.78
CA GLU A 29 -13.06 -36.86 36.30
C GLU A 29 -11.68 -37.59 36.24
N PRO A 30 -10.66 -37.07 35.52
CA PRO A 30 -9.94 -35.87 35.98
C PRO A 30 -9.67 -34.81 34.90
N GLU A 31 -9.84 -33.56 35.32
CA GLU A 31 -9.34 -32.35 34.68
C GLU A 31 -7.80 -32.38 34.64
N GLU A 32 -7.20 -32.26 33.45
CA GLU A 32 -5.84 -31.76 33.28
C GLU A 32 -5.97 -30.36 32.65
N LYS A 33 -6.02 -29.33 33.50
CA LYS A 33 -5.87 -27.93 33.07
C LYS A 33 -4.41 -27.70 32.74
N VAL A 34 -4.06 -27.82 31.47
CA VAL A 34 -2.82 -27.23 30.96
C VAL A 34 -3.08 -25.75 30.70
N ASP A 35 -2.34 -24.98 31.47
CA ASP A 35 -2.19 -23.54 31.47
C ASP A 35 -2.07 -22.96 30.04
N THR A 36 -3.13 -22.29 29.57
CA THR A 36 -3.04 -21.38 28.43
C THR A 36 -2.44 -20.07 28.91
N GLU A 37 -1.13 -20.05 29.15
CA GLU A 37 -0.35 -18.83 28.97
C GLU A 37 -0.28 -18.54 27.47
N GLN A 38 -1.19 -17.68 27.00
CA GLN A 38 -0.97 -16.92 25.77
C GLN A 38 0.34 -16.16 25.97
N PRO A 39 1.38 -16.34 25.13
CA PRO A 39 2.48 -15.40 25.13
C PRO A 39 1.88 -14.06 24.68
N ALA A 40 1.91 -13.09 25.59
CA ALA A 40 1.73 -11.70 25.23
C ALA A 40 2.74 -11.39 24.13
N VAL A 41 2.25 -11.10 22.93
CA VAL A 41 3.07 -10.48 21.90
C VAL A 41 3.35 -9.10 22.46
N GLU A 42 4.56 -8.89 22.95
CA GLU A 42 5.06 -7.55 23.25
C GLU A 42 4.88 -6.73 21.97
N GLU A 43 3.98 -5.76 21.99
CA GLU A 43 3.99 -4.62 21.07
C GLU A 43 5.24 -3.80 21.38
N GLY A 44 6.40 -4.37 21.07
CA GLY A 44 7.60 -3.60 20.84
C GLY A 44 7.41 -2.95 19.48
N GLU A 45 7.24 -1.63 19.48
CA GLU A 45 7.42 -0.80 18.29
C GLU A 45 8.81 -1.12 17.71
N HIS A 46 8.90 -2.10 16.81
CA HIS A 46 9.97 -2.08 15.82
C HIS A 46 9.68 -0.83 15.01
N GLN A 47 10.47 0.23 15.26
CA GLN A 47 10.60 1.31 14.30
C GLN A 47 11.09 0.66 13.01
N VAL A 48 10.16 0.33 12.13
CA VAL A 48 10.48 -0.13 10.79
C VAL A 48 11.06 1.07 10.05
N ASP A 49 12.38 1.06 9.88
CA ASP A 49 13.12 2.08 9.11
C ASP A 49 12.84 1.86 7.61
N ALA A 50 11.65 2.25 7.19
CA ALA A 50 11.22 2.17 5.79
C ALA A 50 12.05 3.13 4.95
N ALA A 51 12.58 2.67 3.81
CA ALA A 51 13.36 3.51 2.90
C ALA A 51 12.54 4.67 2.33
N PHE A 52 11.20 4.52 2.25
CA PHE A 52 10.30 5.55 1.75
C PHE A 52 9.17 5.86 2.72
N ALA A 53 8.93 7.15 2.95
CA ALA A 53 7.71 7.66 3.54
C ALA A 53 6.63 7.81 2.46
N ILE A 54 5.37 7.54 2.82
CA ILE A 54 4.24 7.55 1.89
C ILE A 54 3.18 8.53 2.39
N TYR A 55 2.72 9.41 1.51
CA TYR A 55 1.56 10.27 1.75
C TYR A 55 0.46 9.97 0.73
N GLU A 56 -0.72 9.63 1.24
CA GLU A 56 -1.92 9.38 0.45
C GLU A 56 -2.86 10.59 0.51
N GLY A 57 -3.46 10.95 -0.63
CA GLY A 57 -4.49 11.96 -0.66
C GLY A 57 -5.14 12.16 -2.02
N GLU A 58 -6.20 12.97 -2.01
CA GLU A 58 -6.85 13.46 -3.22
C GLU A 58 -6.26 14.82 -3.61
N ILE A 59 -5.90 14.99 -4.87
CA ILE A 59 -5.41 16.28 -5.38
C ILE A 59 -6.55 17.30 -5.34
N VAL A 60 -6.41 18.35 -4.53
CA VAL A 60 -7.36 19.47 -4.53
C VAL A 60 -6.89 20.63 -5.40
N LYS A 61 -5.59 20.72 -5.66
CA LYS A 61 -5.01 21.75 -6.51
C LYS A 61 -3.71 21.30 -7.15
N ILE A 62 -3.53 21.68 -8.41
CA ILE A 62 -2.28 21.52 -9.16
C ILE A 62 -1.74 22.90 -9.48
N ASN A 63 -0.48 23.16 -9.09
CA ASN A 63 0.28 24.35 -9.46
C ASN A 63 1.49 23.94 -10.31
N GLY A 64 1.99 24.88 -11.12
CA GLY A 64 3.10 24.67 -12.04
C GLY A 64 2.67 24.61 -13.50
N THR A 65 3.64 24.55 -14.39
CA THR A 65 3.44 24.46 -15.85
C THR A 65 4.17 23.28 -16.49
N SER A 66 4.98 22.59 -15.70
CA SER A 66 5.83 21.46 -16.06
C SER A 66 6.13 20.60 -14.84
N LEU A 67 6.86 19.49 -15.01
CA LEU A 67 7.32 18.67 -13.88
C LEU A 67 8.26 19.43 -12.94
N GLU A 68 9.08 20.36 -13.46
CA GLU A 68 10.13 21.05 -12.68
C GLU A 68 9.56 22.00 -11.62
N ASP A 69 8.37 22.56 -11.87
CA ASP A 69 7.66 23.49 -11.00
C ASP A 69 6.34 22.92 -10.45
N MET A 70 6.08 21.63 -10.67
CA MET A 70 4.86 20.95 -10.23
C MET A 70 4.76 20.92 -8.70
N SER A 71 3.64 21.42 -8.19
CA SER A 71 3.27 21.34 -6.77
C SER A 71 1.80 20.96 -6.64
N LEU A 72 1.56 19.94 -5.80
CA LEU A 72 0.25 19.39 -5.51
C LEU A 72 -0.16 19.75 -4.09
N GLU A 73 -1.41 20.17 -3.95
CA GLU A 73 -2.07 20.28 -2.65
C GLU A 73 -2.97 19.06 -2.48
N LEU A 74 -2.71 18.26 -1.45
CA LEU A 74 -3.42 17.01 -1.19
C LEU A 74 -4.34 17.15 0.01
N LYS A 75 -5.59 16.73 -0.15
CA LYS A 75 -6.51 16.51 0.96
C LYS A 75 -6.32 15.11 1.50
N GLN A 76 -5.99 15.03 2.79
CA GLN A 76 -5.87 13.76 3.50
C GLN A 76 -7.24 13.26 3.96
N VAL A 77 -7.35 11.95 4.19
CA VAL A 77 -8.60 11.31 4.67
C VAL A 77 -8.94 11.76 6.10
N ASN A 78 -7.94 11.95 6.96
CA ASN A 78 -8.10 12.19 8.39
C ASN A 78 -7.61 13.56 8.88
N SER A 79 -7.37 14.51 7.98
CA SER A 79 -6.91 15.85 8.32
C SER A 79 -7.55 16.90 7.42
N ASP A 80 -7.97 18.02 8.01
CA ASP A 80 -8.45 19.20 7.27
C ASP A 80 -7.29 20.07 6.76
N GLU A 81 -6.07 19.85 7.26
CA GLU A 81 -4.88 20.56 6.78
C GLU A 81 -4.31 19.86 5.53
N PRO A 82 -4.19 20.58 4.40
CA PRO A 82 -3.66 20.01 3.17
C PRO A 82 -2.15 19.82 3.27
N ILE A 83 -1.67 18.75 2.64
CA ILE A 83 -0.24 18.50 2.48
C ILE A 83 0.21 19.06 1.14
N HIS A 84 1.35 19.75 1.13
CA HIS A 84 1.97 20.24 -0.09
C HIS A 84 3.07 19.27 -0.53
N ILE A 85 2.85 18.63 -1.67
CA ILE A 85 3.84 17.79 -2.34
C ILE A 85 4.45 18.58 -3.50
N LYS A 86 5.77 18.54 -3.64
CA LYS A 86 6.51 19.14 -4.74
C LYS A 86 7.22 18.05 -5.54
N ALA A 87 7.16 18.13 -6.86
CA ALA A 87 7.97 17.29 -7.72
C ALA A 87 9.37 17.90 -7.94
N GLN A 88 10.27 17.05 -8.41
CA GLN A 88 11.63 17.36 -8.84
C GLN A 88 11.75 16.95 -10.32
N PRO A 89 12.78 17.44 -11.04
CA PRO A 89 13.04 17.01 -12.42
C PRO A 89 13.16 15.49 -12.61
N LYS A 90 13.58 14.76 -11.56
CA LYS A 90 13.71 13.29 -11.55
C LYS A 90 12.54 12.56 -10.89
N THR A 91 11.48 13.26 -10.45
CA THR A 91 10.32 12.58 -9.87
C THR A 91 9.67 11.69 -10.90
N LEU A 92 9.53 10.41 -10.55
CA LEU A 92 8.90 9.42 -11.42
C LEU A 92 7.39 9.48 -11.24
N LEU A 93 6.65 9.46 -12.35
CA LEU A 93 5.20 9.55 -12.35
C LEU A 93 4.62 8.29 -12.99
N PHE A 94 3.72 7.59 -12.30
CA PHE A 94 3.11 6.36 -12.80
C PHE A 94 1.59 6.31 -12.53
N GLU A 95 0.86 5.60 -13.38
CA GLU A 95 -0.46 5.07 -13.01
C GLU A 95 -0.32 3.81 -12.17
N ASN A 96 -1.42 3.36 -11.56
CA ASN A 96 -1.41 2.17 -10.71
C ASN A 96 -1.13 0.84 -11.43
N GLY A 97 -1.13 0.79 -12.77
CA GLY A 97 -0.63 -0.34 -13.57
C GLY A 97 0.86 -0.27 -13.94
N GLY A 98 1.54 0.82 -13.57
CA GLY A 98 2.95 1.06 -13.89
C GLY A 98 3.21 1.73 -15.23
N GLU A 99 2.18 2.24 -15.88
CA GLU A 99 2.28 3.10 -17.06
C GLU A 99 2.87 4.46 -16.68
N PRO A 100 3.88 4.96 -17.41
CA PRO A 100 4.46 6.27 -17.11
C PRO A 100 3.47 7.39 -17.42
N LEU A 101 3.44 8.38 -16.53
CA LEU A 101 2.66 9.60 -16.65
C LEU A 101 3.52 10.81 -16.98
N LYS A 102 2.87 11.86 -17.46
CA LYS A 102 3.42 13.21 -17.58
C LYS A 102 2.64 14.18 -16.70
N PHE A 103 3.19 15.37 -16.54
CA PHE A 103 2.55 16.47 -15.80
C PHE A 103 1.10 16.72 -16.26
N GLU A 104 0.85 16.69 -17.57
CA GLU A 104 -0.46 16.99 -18.16
C GLU A 104 -1.52 15.92 -17.88
N ASP A 105 -1.11 14.74 -17.40
CA ASP A 105 -2.01 13.63 -17.13
C ASP A 105 -2.69 13.74 -15.75
N PHE A 106 -2.19 14.62 -14.87
CA PHE A 106 -2.70 14.84 -13.52
C PHE A 106 -3.90 15.78 -13.52
N LYS A 107 -4.88 15.48 -12.66
CA LYS A 107 -6.11 16.25 -12.53
C LYS A 107 -6.49 16.44 -11.07
N GLU A 108 -7.14 17.56 -10.79
CA GLU A 108 -7.83 17.72 -9.50
C GLU A 108 -8.89 16.62 -9.35
N GLY A 109 -8.97 16.02 -8.17
CA GLY A 109 -9.77 14.85 -7.85
C GLY A 109 -9.04 13.50 -8.02
N ASP A 110 -7.85 13.47 -8.62
CA ASP A 110 -7.05 12.25 -8.69
C ASP A 110 -6.59 11.82 -7.29
N ARG A 111 -6.69 10.53 -6.99
CA ARG A 111 -6.12 9.93 -5.78
C ARG A 111 -4.70 9.49 -6.06
N ILE A 112 -3.78 9.85 -5.18
CA ILE A 112 -2.36 9.57 -5.38
C ILE A 112 -1.70 9.01 -4.12
N HIS A 113 -0.56 8.33 -4.34
CA HIS A 113 0.46 8.13 -3.33
C HIS A 113 1.72 8.91 -3.74
N ALA A 114 2.27 9.66 -2.81
CA ALA A 114 3.56 10.33 -2.95
C ALA A 114 4.58 9.63 -2.06
N TYR A 115 5.60 9.04 -2.68
CA TYR A 115 6.70 8.34 -2.01
C TYR A 115 7.92 9.25 -1.95
N MET A 116 8.60 9.28 -0.82
CA MET A 116 9.74 10.15 -0.54
C MET A 116 10.82 9.35 0.17
N ASP A 117 12.07 9.46 -0.25
CA ASP A 117 13.18 8.85 0.48
C ASP A 117 13.22 9.40 1.92
N SER A 118 13.06 8.51 2.89
CA SER A 118 12.99 8.82 4.33
C SER A 118 14.28 9.46 4.86
N LYS A 119 15.39 9.33 4.15
CA LYS A 119 16.70 9.87 4.53
C LYS A 119 16.91 11.29 4.03
N LYS A 120 16.02 11.82 3.19
CA LYS A 120 16.11 13.19 2.71
C LYS A 120 15.75 14.19 3.82
N PRO A 121 16.50 15.29 3.95
CA PRO A 121 16.13 16.34 4.87
C PRO A 121 14.82 17.00 4.43
N VAL A 122 13.84 17.05 5.34
CA VAL A 122 12.59 17.78 5.13
C VAL A 122 12.73 19.20 5.68
N ILE A 123 12.32 20.19 4.90
CA ILE A 123 12.32 21.59 5.34
C ILE A 123 11.05 21.85 6.16
N MET A 124 11.19 22.01 7.48
CA MET A 124 10.07 22.27 8.40
C MET A 124 9.65 23.75 8.44
N ILE A 125 9.45 24.37 7.27
CA ILE A 125 8.74 25.66 7.20
C ILE A 125 7.24 25.40 7.15
N TYR A 126 6.41 26.26 7.76
CA TYR A 126 4.95 26.07 7.75
C TYR A 126 4.31 26.82 6.57
N PRO A 127 3.43 26.18 5.77
CA PRO A 127 3.08 24.75 5.84
C PRO A 127 4.24 23.86 5.33
N PRO A 128 4.42 22.66 5.91
CA PRO A 128 5.45 21.72 5.47
C PRO A 128 5.36 21.44 3.97
N GLN A 129 6.52 21.44 3.31
CA GLN A 129 6.65 21.07 1.90
C GLN A 129 7.45 19.79 1.81
N TYR A 130 6.88 18.79 1.15
CA TYR A 130 7.51 17.50 0.94
C TYR A 130 7.87 17.31 -0.50
N THR A 131 9.05 16.76 -0.75
CA THR A 131 9.56 16.58 -2.10
C THR A 131 9.45 15.11 -2.47
N ALA A 132 8.57 14.80 -3.42
CA ALA A 132 8.32 13.42 -3.84
C ALA A 132 9.38 12.91 -4.81
N ASP A 133 9.64 11.62 -4.70
CA ASP A 133 10.53 10.82 -5.53
C ASP A 133 9.76 9.98 -6.54
N VAL A 134 8.65 9.41 -6.09
CA VAL A 134 7.69 8.72 -6.94
C VAL A 134 6.30 9.25 -6.61
N ILE A 135 5.50 9.54 -7.63
CA ILE A 135 4.08 9.83 -7.48
C ILE A 135 3.29 8.85 -8.33
N THR A 136 2.34 8.16 -7.70
CA THR A 136 1.48 7.21 -8.39
C THR A 136 0.04 7.67 -8.35
N VAL A 137 -0.66 7.59 -9.48
CA VAL A 137 -2.07 7.97 -9.60
C VAL A 137 -2.94 6.73 -9.73
N GLN A 138 -3.98 6.65 -8.90
CA GLN A 138 -5.02 5.63 -9.02
C GLN A 138 -6.00 6.05 -10.12
N LYS A 139 -5.88 5.46 -11.32
CA LYS A 139 -6.77 5.76 -12.46
C LYS A 139 -7.76 4.65 -12.79
N THR A 140 -7.43 3.40 -12.47
CA THR A 140 -8.35 2.27 -12.63
C THR A 140 -8.95 1.90 -11.28
N ASP A 141 -10.17 1.36 -11.27
CA ASP A 141 -10.76 0.74 -10.07
C ASP A 141 -10.20 -0.67 -9.81
N GLU A 142 -9.28 -1.15 -10.67
CA GLU A 142 -8.66 -2.45 -10.49
C GLU A 142 -7.72 -2.40 -9.28
N PRO A 143 -7.79 -3.40 -8.38
CA PRO A 143 -6.90 -3.48 -7.24
C PRO A 143 -5.50 -3.86 -7.70
N ASN A 144 -4.72 -2.84 -8.08
CA ASN A 144 -3.29 -2.95 -8.31
C ASN A 144 -2.59 -2.33 -7.11
N GLY A 145 -1.91 -3.18 -6.34
CA GLY A 145 -1.01 -2.76 -5.29
C GLY A 145 0.26 -2.15 -5.86
N ILE A 146 0.76 -1.13 -5.18
CA ILE A 146 2.03 -0.50 -5.48
C ILE A 146 2.84 -0.47 -4.19
N ASP A 147 4.07 -0.97 -4.25
CA ASP A 147 5.04 -0.87 -3.16
C ASP A 147 6.29 -0.18 -3.66
N VAL A 148 6.75 0.84 -2.93
CA VAL A 148 8.03 1.52 -3.20
C VAL A 148 8.87 1.36 -1.95
N ALA A 149 9.84 0.47 -2.01
CA ALA A 149 10.59 0.05 -0.85
C ALA A 149 12.00 -0.42 -1.25
N LYS A 150 12.84 -0.64 -0.24
CA LYS A 150 14.06 -1.44 -0.43
C LYS A 150 13.73 -2.92 -0.30
N TYR A 151 14.19 -3.72 -1.24
CA TYR A 151 14.06 -5.18 -1.21
C TYR A 151 15.38 -5.82 -0.80
N ASN A 152 15.33 -6.80 0.12
CA ASN A 152 16.51 -7.57 0.51
C ASN A 152 16.82 -8.69 -0.49
N ASP A 153 17.87 -9.47 -0.23
CA ASP A 153 18.30 -10.58 -1.11
C ASP A 153 17.27 -11.72 -1.20
N GLN A 154 16.31 -11.75 -0.29
CA GLN A 154 15.18 -12.68 -0.24
C GLN A 154 13.90 -12.09 -0.86
N LEU A 155 14.01 -10.92 -1.52
CA LEU A 155 12.92 -10.21 -2.17
C LEU A 155 11.78 -9.84 -1.20
N GLU A 156 12.12 -9.57 0.05
CA GLU A 156 11.21 -9.03 1.05
C GLU A 156 11.51 -7.54 1.23
N ASN A 157 10.45 -6.74 1.34
CA ASN A 157 10.60 -5.30 1.54
C ASN A 157 11.14 -4.97 2.94
N ASP A 158 11.71 -3.78 3.10
CA ASP A 158 12.32 -3.27 4.34
C ASP A 158 11.38 -3.19 5.55
N THR A 159 10.07 -3.22 5.33
CA THR A 159 9.05 -3.28 6.39
C THR A 159 8.56 -4.69 6.72
N ALA A 160 9.08 -5.73 6.05
CA ALA A 160 8.66 -7.13 6.20
C ALA A 160 7.14 -7.34 6.00
N THR A 161 6.52 -6.53 5.14
CA THR A 161 5.08 -6.58 4.85
C THR A 161 4.77 -7.29 3.54
N LEU A 162 5.69 -7.26 2.57
CA LEU A 162 5.52 -7.84 1.24
C LEU A 162 6.77 -8.62 0.82
N LYS A 163 6.54 -9.80 0.23
CA LYS A 163 7.57 -10.65 -0.37
C LYS A 163 7.21 -11.02 -1.80
N LEU A 164 8.18 -10.91 -2.70
CA LEU A 164 7.99 -11.20 -4.13
C LEU A 164 8.34 -12.65 -4.45
N ASN A 165 7.52 -13.25 -5.30
CA ASN A 165 7.78 -14.55 -5.92
C ASN A 165 8.31 -14.33 -7.32
N GLU A 166 9.47 -14.91 -7.61
CA GLU A 166 10.07 -14.83 -8.94
C GLU A 166 9.18 -15.47 -10.01
N SER A 167 9.05 -14.80 -11.15
CA SER A 167 8.35 -15.30 -12.34
C SER A 167 9.03 -14.80 -13.60
N GLU A 168 8.98 -15.59 -14.67
CA GLU A 168 9.44 -15.21 -16.01
C GLU A 168 8.52 -14.17 -16.67
N ASP A 169 7.26 -14.08 -16.22
CA ASP A 169 6.26 -13.15 -16.75
C ASP A 169 6.41 -11.73 -16.15
N THR A 170 7.18 -11.58 -15.07
CA THR A 170 7.41 -10.27 -14.43
C THR A 170 8.28 -9.40 -15.32
N LYS A 171 7.78 -8.21 -15.68
CA LYS A 171 8.59 -7.23 -16.44
C LYS A 171 9.47 -6.41 -15.50
N ILE A 172 10.79 -6.60 -15.57
CA ILE A 172 11.76 -5.88 -14.76
C ILE A 172 12.53 -4.89 -15.62
N THR A 173 12.53 -3.61 -15.25
CA THR A 173 13.29 -2.56 -15.92
C THR A 173 13.96 -1.62 -14.94
N ASP A 174 14.90 -0.79 -15.40
CA ASP A 174 15.27 0.44 -14.70
C ASP A 174 14.32 1.61 -15.02
N GLU A 175 14.61 2.79 -14.47
CA GLU A 175 13.83 4.01 -14.67
C GLU A 175 13.77 4.47 -16.13
N ALA A 176 14.79 4.13 -16.93
CA ALA A 176 14.87 4.43 -18.35
C ALA A 176 14.16 3.37 -19.22
N GLY A 177 13.64 2.30 -18.62
CA GLY A 177 12.99 1.19 -19.32
C GLY A 177 13.96 0.13 -19.85
N THR A 178 15.24 0.17 -19.45
CA THR A 178 16.22 -0.86 -19.81
C THR A 178 15.86 -2.16 -19.12
N PRO A 179 15.77 -3.30 -19.84
CA PRO A 179 15.47 -4.59 -19.23
C PRO A 179 16.51 -5.01 -18.19
N LEU A 180 16.04 -5.56 -17.08
CA LEU A 180 16.84 -6.10 -15.98
C LEU A 180 16.39 -7.52 -15.62
N THR A 181 17.06 -8.11 -14.63
CA THR A 181 16.79 -9.45 -14.10
C THR A 181 16.41 -9.41 -12.63
N TRP A 182 15.93 -10.53 -12.10
CA TRP A 182 15.65 -10.69 -10.67
C TRP A 182 16.86 -10.47 -9.78
N GLU A 183 18.07 -10.70 -10.29
CA GLU A 183 19.30 -10.41 -9.53
C GLU A 183 19.49 -8.91 -9.29
N ASP A 184 19.02 -8.06 -10.20
CA ASP A 184 19.10 -6.60 -10.06
C ASP A 184 18.10 -6.04 -9.04
N VAL A 185 17.08 -6.82 -8.66
CA VAL A 185 16.07 -6.42 -7.66
C VAL A 185 16.59 -6.64 -6.24
N LYS A 186 17.45 -7.64 -6.04
CA LYS A 186 18.01 -8.01 -4.74
C LYS A 186 18.87 -6.88 -4.18
N GLY A 187 18.53 -6.41 -2.99
CA GLY A 187 19.23 -5.33 -2.31
C GLY A 187 18.93 -3.93 -2.84
N ALA A 188 18.06 -3.80 -3.86
CA ALA A 188 17.77 -2.53 -4.53
C ALA A 188 16.52 -1.84 -3.98
N ASN A 189 16.44 -0.53 -4.20
CA ASN A 189 15.18 0.19 -4.11
C ASN A 189 14.37 -0.09 -5.38
N ALA A 190 13.08 -0.37 -5.25
CA ALA A 190 12.24 -0.70 -6.39
C ALA A 190 10.81 -0.18 -6.22
N ILE A 191 10.17 0.09 -7.35
CA ILE A 191 8.72 0.27 -7.47
C ILE A 191 8.15 -1.05 -7.98
N VAL A 192 7.25 -1.66 -7.23
CA VAL A 192 6.64 -2.94 -7.55
C VAL A 192 5.15 -2.75 -7.77
N PHE A 193 4.67 -3.15 -8.94
CA PHE A 193 3.26 -3.17 -9.31
C PHE A 193 2.78 -4.62 -9.29
N TYR A 194 1.72 -4.89 -8.54
CA TYR A 194 1.23 -6.24 -8.32
C TYR A 194 -0.28 -6.30 -8.14
N GLY A 195 -0.89 -7.38 -8.61
CA GLY A 195 -2.30 -7.68 -8.33
C GLY A 195 -2.50 -8.42 -6.99
N ALA A 196 -2.93 -9.68 -7.09
CA ALA A 196 -3.35 -10.48 -5.94
C ALA A 196 -2.19 -10.89 -5.03
N THR A 197 -2.41 -10.82 -3.71
CA THR A 197 -1.48 -11.29 -2.68
C THR A 197 -2.06 -12.46 -1.87
N THR A 198 -1.19 -13.23 -1.22
CA THR A 198 -1.58 -14.19 -0.18
C THR A 198 -1.96 -13.48 1.13
N ARG A 199 -2.57 -14.21 2.07
CA ARG A 199 -2.89 -13.72 3.42
C ARG A 199 -1.81 -14.06 4.47
N SER A 200 -0.57 -14.30 4.06
CA SER A 200 0.55 -14.55 4.98
C SER A 200 1.13 -13.25 5.52
N ILE A 201 2.03 -13.35 6.50
CA ILE A 201 2.87 -12.25 6.98
C ILE A 201 4.34 -12.71 6.82
N PRO A 202 5.13 -12.10 5.91
CA PRO A 202 4.72 -11.09 4.92
C PRO A 202 3.70 -11.65 3.90
N ALA A 203 2.91 -10.76 3.30
CA ALA A 203 2.08 -11.12 2.16
C ALA A 203 2.98 -11.50 0.99
N GLN A 204 2.57 -12.46 0.16
CA GLN A 204 3.35 -12.91 -0.98
C GLN A 204 2.62 -12.61 -2.28
N THR A 205 3.35 -12.14 -3.29
CA THR A 205 2.79 -11.84 -4.62
C THR A 205 3.76 -12.20 -5.74
N THR A 206 3.22 -12.49 -6.93
CA THR A 206 4.00 -12.49 -8.17
C THR A 206 3.73 -11.14 -8.85
N PRO A 207 4.71 -10.24 -8.91
CA PRO A 207 4.49 -8.91 -9.44
C PRO A 207 4.36 -8.92 -10.97
N ASP A 208 3.57 -8.00 -11.49
CA ASP A 208 3.38 -7.81 -12.93
C ASP A 208 4.56 -7.00 -13.50
N LYS A 209 5.02 -5.98 -12.75
CA LYS A 209 6.10 -5.09 -13.16
C LYS A 209 6.95 -4.64 -11.97
N ILE A 210 8.25 -4.56 -12.19
CA ILE A 210 9.22 -4.01 -11.24
C ILE A 210 10.05 -2.94 -11.97
N ILE A 211 10.22 -1.79 -11.33
CA ILE A 211 11.15 -0.74 -11.76
C ILE A 211 12.22 -0.59 -10.69
N VAL A 212 13.45 -1.00 -11.00
CA VAL A 212 14.60 -0.85 -10.11
C VAL A 212 15.10 0.58 -10.16
N LEU A 213 15.28 1.19 -8.99
CA LEU A 213 15.77 2.55 -8.82
C LEU A 213 17.29 2.51 -8.65
N LYS A 214 18.04 2.76 -9.74
CA LYS A 214 19.51 2.69 -9.78
C LYS A 214 20.16 3.94 -9.20
N GLU A 215 19.54 5.09 -9.41
CA GLU A 215 19.91 6.30 -8.72
C GLU A 215 19.10 6.34 -7.42
N VAL A 216 19.77 6.12 -6.28
CA VAL A 216 19.25 6.69 -5.03
C VAL A 216 19.06 8.16 -5.36
N LEU A 217 17.84 8.67 -5.27
CA LEU A 217 17.46 10.00 -5.71
C LEU A 217 18.11 11.04 -4.79
N THR A 218 19.43 11.09 -4.71
CA THR A 218 20.16 11.97 -3.81
C THR A 218 19.92 13.40 -4.24
N ALA A 219 19.53 14.25 -3.29
CA ALA A 219 19.61 15.69 -3.47
C ALA A 219 21.08 16.05 -3.73
N GLU A 220 21.38 16.54 -4.93
CA GLU A 220 22.61 17.28 -5.20
C GLU A 220 22.60 18.64 -4.49
#